data_AF-A0A948EYB6-F1
#
_entry.id   AF-A0A948EYB6-F1
#
_cell.length_a   1.000
_cell.length_b   1.000
_cell.length_c   1.000
_cell.angle_alpha   90.00
_cell.angle_beta   90.00
_cell.angle_gamma   90.00
#
_symmetry.space_group_name_H-M   'P 1'
#
loop_
_entity.id
_entity.type
_entity.pdbx_description
1 polymer ?
#
loop_
_entity_poly.entity_id
_entity_poly.type
_entity_poly.pdbx_seq_one_letter_code
_entity_poly.pdbx_strand_id
1 'polypeptide(L)'
;MRIVSGIAASPGYAVAPVHFISREAPEIVRRVIAPGEIEAEIARLDDAIGKARDQIQVLIGKLAKDLGPEESAIMESHLLILEDELTVGRAREIIRAESLNCEAALKEAVGEIIR
;
A
#
# COMPACT_ATOMS: atom_id res chain seq x y z
N MET A 1 -2.62 22.17 -31.41
CA MET A 1 -2.16 20.77 -31.39
C MET A 1 -0.90 20.70 -30.56
N ARG A 2 -0.83 19.88 -29.51
CA ARG A 2 0.34 19.76 -28.64
C ARG A 2 1.00 18.42 -28.91
N ILE A 3 2.28 18.43 -29.29
CA ILE A 3 3.10 17.23 -29.47
C ILE A 3 3.94 17.06 -28.20
N VAL A 4 3.92 15.85 -27.63
CA VAL A 4 4.71 15.49 -26.44
C VAL A 4 5.69 14.39 -26.87
N SER A 5 6.98 14.59 -26.56
CA SER A 5 8.04 13.60 -26.85
C SER A 5 8.45 12.88 -25.57
N GLY A 6 8.73 11.59 -25.67
CA GLY A 6 9.14 10.73 -24.54
C GLY A 6 9.98 9.54 -24.99
N ILE A 7 10.28 8.63 -24.07
CA ILE A 7 11.01 7.39 -24.36
C ILE A 7 10.00 6.30 -24.73
N ALA A 8 10.18 5.65 -25.88
CA ALA A 8 9.30 4.59 -26.34
C ALA A 8 9.52 3.30 -25.52
N ALA A 9 8.47 2.84 -24.81
CA ALA A 9 8.51 1.60 -24.04
C ALA A 9 8.03 0.37 -24.85
N SER A 10 7.14 0.57 -25.83
CA SER A 10 6.57 -0.49 -26.67
C SER A 10 6.24 0.05 -28.07
N PRO A 11 6.44 -0.73 -29.14
CA PRO A 11 6.11 -0.31 -30.51
C PRO A 11 4.60 -0.27 -30.76
N GLY A 12 4.14 0.65 -31.62
CA GLY A 12 2.75 0.73 -32.09
C GLY A 12 2.17 2.15 -32.10
N TYR A 13 0.91 2.28 -32.54
CA TYR A 13 0.12 3.51 -32.39
C TYR A 13 -1.24 3.18 -31.78
N ALA A 14 -1.75 4.07 -30.91
CA ALA A 14 -3.05 3.92 -30.26
C ALA A 14 -3.87 5.20 -30.45
N VAL A 15 -5.16 5.04 -30.72
CA VAL A 15 -6.12 6.15 -30.88
C VAL A 15 -7.33 5.85 -30.01
N ALA A 16 -7.48 6.59 -28.91
CA ALA A 16 -8.56 6.45 -27.95
C ALA A 16 -8.75 7.73 -27.14
N PRO A 17 -9.90 7.93 -26.47
CA PRO A 17 -10.06 9.00 -25.48
C PRO A 17 -9.04 8.88 -24.35
N VAL A 18 -8.65 10.02 -23.79
CA VAL A 18 -7.75 10.06 -22.63
C VAL A 18 -8.52 9.64 -21.38
N HIS A 19 -8.02 8.63 -20.68
CA HIS A 19 -8.44 8.29 -19.33
C HIS A 19 -7.43 8.83 -18.32
N PHE A 20 -7.82 9.84 -17.55
CA PHE A 20 -6.94 10.45 -16.55
C PHE A 20 -7.04 9.70 -15.22
N ILE A 21 -5.92 9.14 -14.77
CA ILE A 21 -5.82 8.46 -13.47
C ILE A 21 -5.11 9.42 -12.50
N SER A 22 -5.87 9.99 -11.55
CA SER A 22 -5.27 10.73 -10.44
C SER A 22 -4.66 9.75 -9.42
N ARG A 23 -3.46 10.06 -8.94
CA ARG A 23 -2.74 9.29 -7.91
C ARG A 23 -2.65 10.08 -6.61
N GLU A 24 -3.73 10.74 -6.22
CA GLU A 24 -3.76 11.46 -4.94
C GLU A 24 -3.73 10.45 -3.78
N ALA A 25 -2.63 10.50 -3.02
CA ALA A 25 -2.57 9.81 -1.74
C ALA A 25 -3.54 10.49 -0.77
N PRO A 26 -4.29 9.74 0.04
CA PRO A 26 -5.16 10.34 1.05
C PRO A 26 -4.32 11.17 2.03
N GLU A 27 -4.84 12.33 2.41
CA GLU A 27 -4.24 13.15 3.45
C GLU A 27 -4.36 12.41 4.79
N ILE A 28 -3.23 12.07 5.40
CA ILE A 28 -3.17 11.40 6.69
C ILE A 28 -3.14 12.46 7.79
N VAL A 29 -4.25 12.58 8.50
CA VAL A 29 -4.35 13.44 9.68
C VAL A 29 -3.71 12.72 10.88
N ARG A 30 -2.67 13.33 11.46
CA ARG A 30 -2.05 12.85 12.70
C ARG A 30 -2.90 13.30 13.88
N ARG A 31 -3.35 12.35 14.70
CA ARG A 31 -4.06 12.62 15.97
C ARG A 31 -3.42 11.85 17.12
N VAL A 32 -3.43 12.47 18.29
CA VAL A 32 -3.13 11.80 19.55
C VAL A 32 -4.41 11.12 20.05
N ILE A 33 -4.31 9.87 20.47
CA ILE A 33 -5.43 9.04 20.95
C ILE A 33 -5.36 8.87 22.47
N ALA A 34 -6.49 8.60 23.12
CA ALA A 34 -6.51 8.31 24.54
C ALA A 34 -5.94 6.90 24.82
N PRO A 35 -5.41 6.63 26.04
CA PRO A 35 -4.89 5.30 26.39
C PRO A 35 -5.89 4.15 26.19
N GLY A 36 -7.19 4.42 26.38
CA GLY A 36 -8.26 3.43 26.14
C GLY A 36 -8.54 3.12 24.67
N GLU A 37 -8.02 3.93 23.73
CA GLU A 37 -8.20 3.74 22.29
C GLU A 37 -7.04 2.95 21.64
N ILE A 38 -5.93 2.76 22.36
CA ILE A 38 -4.70 2.14 21.82
C ILE A 38 -4.97 0.78 21.19
N GLU A 39 -5.59 -0.13 21.94
CA GLU A 39 -5.86 -1.48 21.43
C GLU A 39 -6.92 -1.49 20.33
N ALA A 40 -7.83 -0.51 20.31
CA ALA A 40 -8.80 -0.35 19.22
C ALA A 40 -8.10 0.11 17.93
N GLU A 41 -7.11 1.00 18.01
CA GLU A 41 -6.33 1.43 16.84
C GLU A 41 -5.42 0.32 16.31
N ILE A 42 -4.87 -0.52 17.18
CA ILE A 42 -4.12 -1.70 16.76
C ILE A 42 -5.04 -2.70 16.05
N ALA A 43 -6.22 -2.97 16.60
CA ALA A 43 -7.19 -3.85 15.93
C ALA A 43 -7.63 -3.30 14.57
N ARG A 44 -7.80 -1.98 14.44
CA ARG A 44 -8.06 -1.31 13.15
C ARG A 44 -6.91 -1.49 12.17
N LEU A 45 -5.66 -1.39 12.63
CA LEU A 45 -4.49 -1.64 11.79
C LEU A 45 -4.48 -3.09 11.31
N ASP A 46 -4.63 -4.06 12.20
CA ASP A 46 -4.60 -5.48 11.86
C ASP A 46 -5.72 -5.88 10.90
N ASP A 47 -6.93 -5.34 11.08
CA ASP A 47 -8.05 -5.54 10.14
C ASP A 47 -7.74 -4.95 8.75
N ALA A 48 -7.14 -3.76 8.69
CA ALA A 48 -6.73 -3.15 7.42
C ALA A 48 -5.64 -3.97 6.70
N ILE A 49 -4.66 -4.48 7.44
CA ILE A 49 -3.61 -5.36 6.91
C ILE A 49 -4.21 -6.67 6.40
N GLY A 50 -5.13 -7.28 7.16
CA GLY A 50 -5.86 -8.48 6.73
C GLY A 50 -6.62 -8.27 5.42
N LYS A 51 -7.34 -7.16 5.29
CA LYS A 51 -8.04 -6.78 4.05
C LYS A 51 -7.08 -6.58 2.88
N ALA A 52 -5.96 -5.90 3.11
CA ALA A 52 -4.95 -5.68 2.07
C ALA A 52 -4.33 -7.01 1.59
N ARG A 53 -4.04 -7.93 2.51
CA ARG A 53 -3.56 -9.28 2.17
C ARG A 53 -4.54 -10.01 1.27
N ASP A 54 -5.81 -10.05 1.65
CA ASP A 54 -6.83 -10.78 0.89
C ASP A 54 -6.99 -10.19 -0.52
N GLN A 55 -6.91 -8.86 -0.65
CA GLN A 55 -6.92 -8.18 -1.95
C GLN A 55 -5.71 -8.54 -2.81
N ILE A 56 -4.50 -8.59 -2.23
CA ILE A 56 -3.28 -8.98 -2.96
C ILE A 56 -3.36 -10.44 -3.40
N GLN A 57 -3.86 -11.34 -2.56
CA GLN A 57 -4.06 -12.76 -2.91
C GLN A 57 -5.04 -12.93 -4.08
N VAL A 58 -6.13 -12.16 -4.09
CA VAL A 58 -7.06 -12.14 -5.24
C VAL A 58 -6.37 -11.62 -6.50
N LEU A 59 -5.50 -10.61 -6.40
CA LEU A 59 -4.70 -10.12 -7.52
C LEU A 59 -3.73 -11.17 -8.06
N ILE A 60 -3.00 -11.87 -7.17
CA ILE A 60 -2.08 -12.97 -7.51
C ILE A 60 -2.83 -14.00 -8.35
N GLY A 61 -3.99 -14.47 -7.88
CA GLY A 61 -4.78 -15.48 -8.61
C GLY A 61 -5.26 -15.00 -9.98
N LYS A 62 -5.61 -13.72 -10.13
CA LYS A 62 -5.99 -13.14 -11.43
C LYS A 62 -4.79 -13.03 -12.37
N LEU A 63 -3.67 -12.50 -11.88
CA LEU A 63 -2.43 -12.36 -12.66
C LEU A 63 -1.90 -13.72 -13.13
N ALA A 64 -1.88 -14.72 -12.24
CA ALA A 64 -1.45 -16.08 -12.59
C ALA A 64 -2.30 -16.69 -13.70
N LYS A 65 -3.61 -16.40 -13.71
CA LYS A 65 -4.54 -16.85 -14.75
C LYS A 65 -4.37 -16.12 -16.07
N ASP A 66 -4.18 -14.80 -16.03
CA ASP A 66 -4.21 -13.95 -17.21
C ASP A 66 -2.84 -13.83 -17.91
N LEU A 67 -1.75 -13.85 -17.13
CA LEU A 67 -0.37 -13.60 -17.59
C LEU A 67 0.58 -14.77 -17.34
N GLY A 68 0.19 -15.73 -16.48
CA GLY A 68 1.02 -16.87 -16.09
C GLY A 68 1.68 -16.70 -14.72
N PRO A 69 2.18 -17.79 -14.13
CA PRO A 69 2.65 -17.82 -12.74
C PRO A 69 3.92 -16.98 -12.48
N GLU A 70 4.79 -16.80 -13.48
CA GLU A 70 6.01 -15.99 -13.34
C GLU A 70 5.67 -14.51 -13.11
N GLU A 71 4.66 -14.00 -13.82
CA GLU A 71 4.23 -12.60 -13.71
C GLU A 71 3.50 -12.32 -12.39
N SER A 72 2.93 -13.34 -11.73
CA SER A 72 2.35 -13.18 -10.39
C SER A 72 3.38 -13.18 -9.26
N ALA A 73 4.60 -13.67 -9.48
CA ALA A 73 5.62 -13.82 -8.44
C ALA A 73 6.03 -12.46 -7.82
N ILE A 74 5.98 -11.38 -8.59
CA ILE A 74 6.23 -10.03 -8.06
C ILE A 74 5.21 -9.66 -6.96
N MET A 75 3.95 -10.06 -7.09
CA MET A 75 2.92 -9.81 -6.08
C MET A 75 3.14 -10.62 -4.80
N GLU A 76 3.75 -11.80 -4.88
CA GLU A 76 4.14 -12.57 -3.69
C GLU A 76 5.17 -11.83 -2.84
N SER A 77 6.13 -11.15 -3.48
CA SER A 77 7.09 -10.29 -2.76
C SER A 77 6.41 -9.13 -2.03
N HIS A 78 5.36 -8.54 -2.63
CA HIS A 78 4.58 -7.48 -1.97
C HIS A 78 3.79 -8.00 -0.78
N LEU A 79 3.32 -9.25 -0.84
CA LEU A 79 2.68 -9.89 0.30
C LEU A 79 3.67 -10.09 1.47
N LEU A 80 4.90 -10.51 1.17
CA LEU A 80 5.95 -10.64 2.20
C LEU A 80 6.26 -9.31 2.88
N ILE A 81 6.30 -8.20 2.12
CA ILE A 81 6.50 -6.85 2.68
C ILE A 81 5.34 -6.44 3.58
N LEU A 82 4.11 -6.78 3.20
CA LEU A 82 2.91 -6.47 4.00
C LEU A 82 2.90 -7.19 5.35
N GLU A 83 3.47 -8.39 5.41
CA GLU A 83 3.54 -9.23 6.62
C GLU A 83 4.81 -8.99 7.45
N ASP A 84 5.67 -8.05 7.04
CA ASP A 84 6.94 -7.77 7.72
C ASP A 84 6.73 -7.05 9.06
N GLU A 85 7.22 -7.67 10.14
CA GLU A 85 7.22 -7.10 11.49
C GLU A 85 8.05 -5.81 11.60
N LEU A 86 9.04 -5.60 10.73
CA LEU A 86 9.78 -4.34 10.67
C LEU A 86 8.90 -3.17 10.27
N THR A 87 7.81 -3.41 9.55
CA THR A 87 6.86 -2.36 9.12
C THR A 87 5.65 -2.34 10.04
N VAL A 88 4.89 -3.44 10.09
CA VAL A 88 3.61 -3.48 10.80
C VAL A 88 3.82 -3.56 12.31
N GLY A 89 4.80 -4.35 12.77
CA GLY A 89 5.20 -4.41 14.17
C GLY A 89 5.65 -3.04 14.67
N ARG A 90 6.50 -2.35 13.90
CA ARG A 90 6.93 -0.98 14.19
C ARG A 90 5.75 0.00 14.28
N ALA A 91 4.78 -0.09 13.38
CA ALA A 91 3.57 0.73 13.47
C ALA A 91 2.78 0.46 14.77
N ARG A 92 2.64 -0.79 15.21
CA ARG A 92 1.99 -1.14 16.49
C ARG A 92 2.76 -0.57 17.68
N GLU A 93 4.09 -0.58 17.65
CA GLU A 93 4.92 0.05 18.68
C GLU A 93 4.70 1.56 18.76
N ILE A 94 4.68 2.25 17.62
CA ILE A 94 4.45 3.70 17.55
C ILE A 94 3.07 4.05 18.10
N ILE A 95 2.02 3.27 17.78
CA ILE A 95 0.67 3.47 18.35
C ILE A 95 0.73 3.44 19.88
N ARG A 96 1.42 2.45 20.47
CA ARG A 96 1.52 2.30 21.93
C ARG A 96 2.41 3.36 22.60
N ALA A 97 3.56 3.64 22.00
CA ALA A 97 4.56 4.52 22.60
C ALA A 97 4.19 6.00 22.47
N GLU A 98 3.64 6.40 21.32
CA GLU A 98 3.34 7.80 21.00
C GLU A 98 1.85 8.13 21.08
N SER A 99 0.99 7.13 21.36
CA SER A 99 -0.46 7.30 21.39
C SER A 99 -0.97 7.96 20.11
N LEU A 100 -0.61 7.40 18.95
CA LEU A 100 -1.02 7.89 17.64
C LEU A 100 -2.06 7.00 16.98
N ASN A 101 -2.87 7.58 16.10
CA ASN A 101 -3.74 6.80 15.22
C ASN A 101 -2.96 5.94 14.24
N CYS A 102 -3.59 4.83 13.83
CA CYS A 102 -2.91 3.80 13.04
C CYS A 102 -2.40 4.31 11.69
N GLU A 103 -3.10 5.23 11.02
CA GLU A 103 -2.68 5.76 9.72
C GLU A 103 -1.38 6.59 9.84
N ALA A 104 -1.27 7.40 10.90
CA ALA A 104 -0.08 8.19 11.16
C ALA A 104 1.10 7.32 11.59
N ALA A 105 0.86 6.34 12.46
CA ALA A 105 1.88 5.40 12.92
C ALA A 105 2.44 4.54 11.77
N LEU A 106 1.57 4.05 10.87
CA LEU A 106 2.00 3.30 9.69
C LEU A 106 2.82 4.18 8.74
N LYS A 107 2.40 5.43 8.51
CA LYS A 107 3.16 6.38 7.68
C LYS A 107 4.56 6.63 8.25
N GLU A 108 4.68 6.75 9.56
CA GLU A 108 5.96 6.96 10.24
C GLU A 108 6.85 5.72 10.16
N ALA A 109 6.34 4.53 10.47
CA ALA A 109 7.06 3.27 10.33
C ALA A 109 7.59 3.04 8.90
N VAL A 110 6.75 3.27 7.88
CA VAL A 110 7.16 3.17 6.48
C VAL A 110 8.21 4.22 6.12
N GLY A 111 8.08 5.45 6.64
CA GLY A 111 9.05 6.53 6.45
C GLY A 111 10.43 6.25 7.05
N GLU A 112 10.51 5.43 8.09
CA GLU A 112 11.79 4.98 8.67
C GLU A 112 12.54 3.99 7.76
N ILE A 113 11.82 3.20 6.95
CA ILE A 113 12.38 2.15 6.08
C ILE A 113 12.76 2.68 4.70
N ILE A 114 11.93 3.54 4.10
CA ILE A 114 12.11 4.01 2.71
C ILE A 114 13.01 5.26 2.64
N ARG A 115 14.06 5.30 3.46
CA ARG A 115 15.00 6.42 3.50
C ARG A 115 16.10 6.33 2.45
#